data_AF-A0A7C1VS53-F1
#
_entry.id   AF-A0A7C1VS53-F1
#
_cell.length_a   1.000
_cell.length_b   1.000
_cell.length_c   1.000
_cell.angle_alpha   90.00
_cell.angle_beta   90.00
_cell.angle_gamma   90.00
#
_symmetry.space_group_name_H-M   'P 1'
#
loop_
_entity.id
_entity.type
_entity.pdbx_description
1 polymer ?
#
loop_
_entity_poly.entity_id
_entity_poly.type
_entity_poly.pdbx_seq_one_letter_code
_entity_poly.pdbx_strand_id
1 'polypeptide(L)'
;MEHVDKKKEQTLFSLGTEAVMVRYCGKEFSETEVALIRKIIEENPSKSRYKISLLVCERLEWRKVDDGLKDMSCRVALLRMQEDGLIHL
;
A
#
# COMPACT_ATOMS: atom_id res chain seq x y z
N MET A 1 -6.40 4.29 42.44
CA MET A 1 -6.83 3.02 41.81
C MET A 1 -7.79 3.37 40.67
N GLU A 2 -7.45 2.87 39.47
CA GLU A 2 -8.39 2.55 38.38
C GLU A 2 -9.04 3.75 37.65
N HIS A 3 -8.38 4.35 36.64
CA HIS A 3 -8.34 3.93 35.22
C HIS A 3 -9.70 3.71 34.55
N VAL A 4 -10.11 4.66 33.70
CA VAL A 4 -10.32 4.51 32.24
C VAL A 4 -11.33 5.54 31.77
N ASP A 5 -10.82 6.73 31.42
CA ASP A 5 -11.55 7.71 30.63
C ASP A 5 -11.64 7.23 29.19
N LYS A 6 -12.81 6.68 28.96
CA LYS A 6 -13.41 6.15 27.76
C LYS A 6 -13.52 7.25 26.69
N LYS A 7 -12.41 7.52 25.99
CA LYS A 7 -12.35 8.33 24.75
C LYS A 7 -12.33 7.36 23.56
N LYS A 8 -13.38 6.56 23.31
CA LYS A 8 -14.60 6.88 22.54
C LYS A 8 -14.42 7.74 21.29
N GLU A 9 -13.28 7.64 20.61
CA GLU A 9 -13.13 8.21 19.27
C GLU A 9 -12.30 7.25 18.43
N GLN A 10 -12.86 6.76 17.33
CA GLN A 10 -12.24 5.86 16.34
C GLN A 10 -12.08 4.37 16.73
N THR A 11 -13.20 3.68 16.91
CA THR A 11 -13.30 2.26 16.53
C THR A 11 -14.58 2.05 15.73
N LEU A 12 -14.74 2.84 14.66
CA LEU A 12 -15.48 2.42 13.48
C LEU A 12 -14.45 1.97 12.43
N PHE A 13 -13.80 0.85 12.72
CA PHE A 13 -13.15 0.05 11.68
C PHE A 13 -14.28 -0.80 11.10
N SER A 14 -15.07 -0.16 10.23
CA SER A 14 -16.22 -0.75 9.57
C SER A 14 -15.83 -2.11 8.99
N LEU A 15 -16.53 -3.13 9.45
CA LEU A 15 -16.55 -4.44 8.84
C LEU A 15 -17.09 -4.27 7.42
N GLY A 16 -16.19 -4.35 6.45
CA GLY A 16 -16.46 -4.11 5.04
C GLY A 16 -15.21 -4.33 4.21
N THR A 17 -14.55 -5.48 4.38
CA THR A 17 -13.67 -6.04 3.36
C THR A 17 -14.53 -6.36 2.14
N GLU A 18 -14.89 -5.35 1.36
CA GLU A 18 -15.07 -5.60 -0.06
C GLU A 18 -13.69 -6.02 -0.55
N ALA A 19 -13.53 -7.30 -0.89
CA ALA A 19 -12.27 -7.84 -1.35
C ALA A 19 -11.93 -7.22 -2.72
N VAL A 20 -11.41 -5.99 -2.71
CA VAL A 20 -10.93 -5.29 -3.90
C VAL A 20 -9.60 -5.96 -4.26
N MET A 21 -9.72 -6.97 -5.11
CA MET A 21 -8.59 -7.66 -5.72
C MET A 21 -8.27 -6.96 -7.03
N VAL A 22 -7.26 -6.11 -7.01
CA VAL A 22 -6.82 -5.35 -8.20
C VAL A 22 -5.57 -5.98 -8.76
N ARG A 23 -5.55 -6.21 -10.07
CA ARG A 23 -4.43 -6.87 -10.74
C ARG A 23 -3.60 -5.86 -11.52
N TYR A 24 -2.35 -5.70 -11.12
CA TYR A 24 -1.41 -4.80 -11.78
C TYR A 24 -0.11 -5.52 -12.15
N CYS A 25 0.34 -5.32 -13.39
CA CYS A 25 1.57 -5.92 -13.92
C CYS A 25 1.69 -7.45 -13.70
N GLY A 26 0.54 -8.14 -13.71
CA GLY A 26 0.45 -9.59 -13.50
C GLY A 26 0.46 -10.05 -12.04
N LYS A 27 0.64 -9.14 -11.07
CA LYS A 27 0.49 -9.41 -9.62
C LYS A 27 -0.91 -8.99 -9.17
N GLU A 28 -1.52 -9.79 -8.32
CA GLU A 28 -2.77 -9.43 -7.63
C GLU A 28 -2.40 -8.67 -6.36
N PHE A 29 -3.13 -7.59 -6.10
CA PHE A 29 -3.03 -6.81 -4.88
C PHE A 29 -4.34 -6.97 -4.14
N SER A 30 -4.23 -7.48 -2.92
CA SER A 30 -5.34 -7.46 -2.00
C SER A 30 -5.53 -6.06 -1.43
N GLU A 31 -6.72 -5.75 -0.96
CA GLU A 31 -7.01 -4.48 -0.27
C GLU A 31 -6.00 -4.20 0.86
N THR A 32 -5.59 -5.23 1.63
CA THR A 32 -4.56 -5.10 2.67
C THR A 32 -3.21 -4.66 2.11
N GLU A 33 -2.82 -5.14 0.92
CA GLU A 33 -1.58 -4.70 0.26
C GLU A 33 -1.70 -3.27 -0.25
N VAL A 34 -2.85 -2.89 -0.82
CA VAL A 34 -3.11 -1.51 -1.25
C VAL A 34 -3.11 -0.56 -0.06
N ALA A 35 -3.74 -0.95 1.05
CA ALA A 35 -3.71 -0.19 2.31
C ALA A 35 -2.29 -0.06 2.87
N LEU A 36 -1.47 -1.11 2.76
CA LEU A 36 -0.05 -1.04 3.11
C LEU A 36 0.71 -0.05 2.23
N ILE A 37 0.47 -0.03 0.92
CA ILE A 37 1.07 0.93 -0.01
C ILE A 37 0.69 2.37 0.38
N ARG A 38 -0.60 2.62 0.65
CA ARG A 38 -1.09 3.93 1.13
C ARG A 38 -0.34 4.36 2.38
N LYS A 39 -0.27 3.47 3.37
CA LYS A 39 0.43 3.73 4.63
C LYS A 39 1.92 4.07 4.40
N ILE A 40 2.61 3.34 3.52
CA ILE A 40 4.01 3.63 3.18
C ILE A 40 4.15 5.04 2.60
N ILE A 41 3.22 5.48 1.75
CA ILE A 41 3.24 6.83 1.17
C ILE A 41 2.96 7.89 2.23
N GLU A 42 1.95 7.67 3.08
CA GLU A 42 1.60 8.56 4.19
C GLU A 42 2.72 8.68 5.23
N GLU A 43 3.46 7.61 5.48
CA GLU A 43 4.66 7.62 6.33
C GLU A 43 5.86 8.30 5.65
N ASN A 44 5.84 8.46 4.33
CA ASN A 44 6.96 8.99 3.54
C ASN A 44 6.51 10.04 2.51
N PRO A 45 5.78 11.10 2.89
CA PRO A 45 5.18 12.04 1.94
C PRO A 45 6.22 12.89 1.21
N SER A 46 7.43 13.00 1.76
CA SER A 46 8.56 13.74 1.18
C SER A 46 9.48 12.89 0.29
N LYS A 47 9.22 11.58 0.17
CA LYS A 47 10.04 10.69 -0.65
C LYS A 47 9.56 10.71 -2.10
N SER A 48 10.50 10.80 -3.03
CA SER A 48 10.20 10.72 -4.45
C SER A 48 9.53 9.39 -4.79
N ARG A 49 8.65 9.40 -5.79
CA ARG A 49 7.94 8.23 -6.32
C ARG A 49 8.83 6.99 -6.53
N TYR A 50 10.09 7.19 -6.93
CA TYR A 50 11.08 6.12 -7.06
C TYR A 50 11.44 5.46 -5.71
N LYS A 51 11.63 6.23 -4.64
CA LYS A 51 11.89 5.67 -3.30
C LYS A 51 10.66 4.94 -2.77
N ILE A 52 9.46 5.43 -3.05
CA ILE A 52 8.22 4.71 -2.71
C ILE A 52 8.14 3.39 -3.47
N SER A 53 8.42 3.36 -4.79
CA SER A 53 8.40 2.12 -5.56
C SER A 53 9.39 1.09 -5.02
N LEU A 54 10.59 1.51 -4.60
CA LEU A 54 11.56 0.63 -3.95
C LEU A 54 11.04 0.09 -2.62
N LEU A 55 10.50 0.94 -1.75
CA LEU A 55 9.95 0.53 -0.45
C LEU A 55 8.77 -0.44 -0.60
N VAL A 56 7.87 -0.16 -1.54
CA VAL A 56 6.74 -1.05 -1.86
C VAL A 56 7.24 -2.38 -2.41
N CYS A 57 8.21 -2.36 -3.33
CA CYS A 57 8.84 -3.58 -3.84
C CYS A 57 9.49 -4.41 -2.71
N GLU A 58 10.14 -3.76 -1.76
CA GLU A 58 10.77 -4.44 -0.62
C GLU A 58 9.73 -5.02 0.34
N ARG A 59 8.70 -4.24 0.70
CA ARG A 59 7.67 -4.65 1.66
C ARG A 59 6.73 -5.73 1.13
N LEU A 60 6.44 -5.71 -0.18
CA LEU A 60 5.62 -6.72 -0.84
C LEU A 60 6.46 -7.89 -1.39
N GLU A 61 7.75 -7.93 -1.02
CA GLU A 61 8.75 -8.89 -1.51
C GLU A 61 8.68 -9.06 -3.03
N TRP A 62 8.36 -7.97 -3.73
CA TRP A 62 8.12 -7.97 -5.16
C TRP A 62 9.45 -7.89 -5.92
N ARG A 63 10.18 -8.99 -5.84
CA ARG A 63 11.48 -9.21 -6.47
C ARG A 63 11.36 -10.28 -7.55
N LYS A 64 12.26 -10.25 -8.52
CA LYS A 64 12.41 -11.36 -9.47
C LYS A 64 13.08 -12.55 -8.76
N VAL A 65 12.93 -13.73 -9.34
CA VAL A 65 13.68 -14.95 -8.94
C VAL A 65 15.20 -14.74 -8.96
N ASP A 66 15.69 -13.78 -9.75
CA ASP A 66 17.09 -13.41 -9.89
C ASP A 66 17.53 -12.26 -8.95
N ASP A 67 16.78 -11.99 -7.88
CA ASP A 67 16.95 -10.88 -6.91
C ASP A 67 16.85 -9.45 -7.49
N GLY A 68 16.79 -9.30 -8.82
CA GLY A 68 16.55 -8.02 -9.46
C GLY A 68 15.17 -7.45 -9.10
N LEU A 69 15.14 -6.25 -8.53
CA LEU A 69 13.91 -5.52 -8.25
C LEU A 69 13.10 -5.35 -9.53
N LYS A 70 11.78 -5.60 -9.45
CA LYS A 70 10.85 -5.39 -10.56
C LYS A 70 10.47 -3.91 -10.65
N ASP A 71 11.47 -3.02 -10.63
CA ASP A 71 11.29 -1.57 -10.50
C ASP A 71 10.33 -1.03 -11.57
N MET A 72 10.53 -1.41 -12.83
CA MET A 72 9.64 -1.04 -13.94
C MET A 72 8.20 -1.53 -13.75
N SER A 73 8.01 -2.76 -13.27
CA SER A 73 6.67 -3.34 -13.03
C SER A 73 5.96 -2.69 -11.85
N CYS A 74 6.70 -2.43 -10.77
CA CYS A 74 6.17 -1.81 -9.57
C CYS A 74 5.80 -0.35 -9.82
N ARG A 75 6.65 0.39 -10.54
CA ARG A 75 6.32 1.76 -10.97
C ARG A 75 5.05 1.81 -11.80
N VAL A 76 4.91 0.92 -12.79
CA VAL A 76 3.69 0.86 -13.62
C VAL A 76 2.46 0.49 -12.77
N ALA A 77 2.60 -0.44 -11.82
CA ALA A 77 1.51 -0.79 -10.93
C ALA A 77 1.07 0.38 -10.05
N LEU A 78 2.02 1.10 -9.45
CA LEU A 78 1.73 2.27 -8.63
C LEU A 78 1.13 3.42 -9.44
N LEU A 79 1.61 3.66 -10.66
CA LEU A 79 1.01 4.66 -11.55
C LEU A 79 -0.44 4.31 -11.88
N ARG A 80 -0.72 3.05 -12.24
CA ARG A 80 -2.09 2.61 -12.52
C ARG A 80 -2.99 2.70 -11.30
N MET A 81 -2.49 2.34 -10.11
CA MET A 81 -3.23 2.53 -8.86
C MET A 81 -3.53 4.01 -8.60
N GLN A 82 -2.61 4.91 -8.94
CA GLN A 82 -2.83 6.35 -8.81
C GLN A 82 -3.87 6.85 -9.83
N GLU A 83 -3.82 6.36 -11.07
CA GLU A 83 -4.83 6.67 -12.10
C GLU A 83 -6.23 6.17 -11.72
N ASP A 84 -6.30 5.01 -11.06
CA ASP A 84 -7.53 4.42 -10.51
C ASP A 84 -8.02 5.16 -9.25
N GLY A 85 -7.27 6.14 -8.74
CA GLY A 85 -7.57 6.89 -7.52
C GLY A 85 -7.38 6.08 -6.24
N LEU A 86 -6.74 4.92 -6.32
CA LEU A 86 -6.47 4.06 -5.18
C LEU A 86 -5.35 4.60 -4.30
N ILE A 87 -4.33 5.26 -4.86
CA ILE A 87 -3.22 5.83 -4.08
C ILE A 87 -2.86 7.23 -4.60
N HIS A 88 -2.11 8.01 -3.82
CA HIS A 88 -1.59 9.30 -4.23
C HIS A 88 -0.08 9.32 -4.02
N LEU A 89 0.71 9.65 -5.05
CA LEU A 89 2.17 9.48 -5.11
C LEU A 89 2.92 10.79 -5.35
#